data_AF-A0A956D8I9-F1
#
_entry.id   AF-A0A956D8I9-F1
#
_cell.length_a   1.000
_cell.length_b   1.000
_cell.length_c   1.000
_cell.angle_alpha   90.00
_cell.angle_beta   90.00
_cell.angle_gamma   90.00
#
_symmetry.space_group_name_H-M   'P 1'
#
loop_
_entity.id
_entity.type
_entity.pdbx_description
1 polymer ?
#
loop_
_entity_poly.entity_id
_entity_poly.type
_entity_poly.pdbx_seq_one_letter_code
_entity_poly.pdbx_strand_id
1 'polypeptide(L)'
;EVSNYARPGQEARHNLHYWRGEAYLGLGAAAVGMLDDAEGAARWTNRKDAERYMASIGEGRLDLEESERLDAQDRIREALMLGLRTS
;
A
#
# COMPACT_ATOMS: atom_id res chain seq x y z
N GLU A 1 4.60 -12.87 -0.60
CA GLU A 1 6.08 -12.78 -0.68
C GLU A 1 6.71 -12.77 0.72
N VAL A 2 7.50 -13.78 1.10
CA VAL A 2 8.19 -13.85 2.42
C VAL A 2 9.64 -13.37 2.24
N SER A 3 9.84 -12.08 1.93
CA SER A 3 11.14 -11.54 1.52
C SER A 3 11.69 -10.48 2.48
N ASN A 4 11.80 -10.83 3.77
CA ASN A 4 12.61 -10.01 4.71
C ASN A 4 13.89 -10.69 5.20
N TYR A 5 14.38 -11.72 4.49
CA TYR A 5 15.69 -12.26 4.86
C TYR A 5 16.76 -11.22 4.53
N ALA A 6 17.24 -10.56 5.57
CA ALA A 6 18.29 -9.56 5.50
C ALA A 6 19.22 -9.73 6.70
N ARG A 7 20.45 -9.23 6.57
CA ARG A 7 21.32 -9.06 7.73
C ARG A 7 20.72 -7.97 8.64
N PRO A 8 20.93 -8.02 9.96
CA PRO A 8 20.49 -6.95 10.85
C PRO A 8 20.96 -5.58 10.35
N GLY A 9 20.02 -4.64 10.19
CA GLY A 9 20.29 -3.30 9.66
C GLY A 9 20.34 -3.18 8.13
N GLN A 10 20.02 -4.25 7.39
CA GLN A 10 19.93 -4.28 5.92
C GLN A 10 18.53 -4.64 5.44
N GLU A 11 17.52 -4.52 6.30
CA GLU A 11 16.13 -4.82 5.99
C GLU A 11 15.57 -3.81 4.98
N ALA A 12 14.71 -4.30 4.08
CA ALA A 12 14.04 -3.45 3.11
C ALA A 12 13.10 -2.48 3.85
N ARG A 13 13.47 -1.20 3.92
CA ARG A 13 12.66 -0.15 4.56
C ARG A 13 11.24 -0.09 4.02
N HIS A 14 11.07 -0.26 2.70
CA HIS A 14 9.75 -0.30 2.07
C HIS A 14 8.89 -1.45 2.60
N ASN A 15 9.43 -2.66 2.66
CA ASN A 15 8.70 -3.83 3.16
C ASN A 15 8.34 -3.67 4.64
N LEU A 16 9.27 -3.14 5.45
CA LEU A 16 9.02 -2.84 6.85
C LEU A 16 7.88 -1.82 7.00
N HIS A 17 7.87 -0.77 6.19
CA HIS A 17 6.82 0.26 6.19
C HIS A 17 5.45 -0.34 5.92
N TYR A 18 5.37 -1.17 4.87
CA TYR A 18 4.15 -1.89 4.51
C TYR A 18 3.69 -2.85 5.62
N TRP A 19 4.59 -3.67 6.19
CA TRP A 19 4.22 -4.63 7.22
C TRP A 19 3.90 -4.01 8.58
N ARG A 20 4.46 -2.83 8.88
CA ARG A 20 4.05 -2.05 10.04
C ARG A 20 2.71 -1.34 9.82
N GLY A 21 2.14 -1.44 8.62
CA GLY A 21 0.90 -0.77 8.26
C GLY A 21 1.03 0.74 8.23
N GLU A 22 2.23 1.29 8.05
CA GLU A 22 2.47 2.73 7.95
C GLU A 22 1.99 3.24 6.57
N ALA A 23 1.58 4.51 6.48
CA ALA A 23 1.05 5.12 5.24
C ALA A 23 2.10 5.26 4.13
N TYR A 24 1.78 4.88 2.89
CA TYR A 24 2.68 4.93 1.73
C TYR A 24 1.95 5.28 0.43
N LEU A 25 2.66 5.96 -0.48
CA LEU A 25 2.16 6.28 -1.82
C LEU A 25 2.51 5.18 -2.83
N GLY A 26 1.51 4.75 -3.61
CA GLY A 26 1.68 3.89 -4.77
C GLY A 26 1.83 4.71 -6.03
N LEU A 27 3.03 4.73 -6.62
CA LEU A 27 3.33 5.47 -7.86
C LEU A 27 3.60 4.50 -9.01
N GLY A 28 2.96 4.74 -10.15
CA GLY A 28 3.07 3.90 -11.35
C GLY A 28 1.86 3.01 -11.58
N ALA A 29 1.80 2.40 -12.76
CA ALA A 29 0.74 1.45 -13.11
C ALA A 29 0.78 0.22 -12.18
N ALA A 30 -0.39 -0.29 -11.82
CA ALA A 30 -0.60 -1.37 -10.87
C ALA A 30 -0.07 -1.14 -9.44
N ALA A 31 0.50 0.04 -9.13
CA ALA A 31 1.00 0.32 -7.80
C ALA A 31 -0.16 0.43 -6.80
N VAL A 32 0.08 -0.07 -5.58
CA VAL A 32 -0.85 0.05 -4.47
C VAL A 32 -0.39 1.19 -3.58
N GLY A 33 -1.31 2.03 -3.13
CA GLY A 33 -1.09 3.07 -2.12
C GLY A 33 -2.03 2.89 -0.94
N MET A 34 -1.62 3.36 0.22
CA MET A 34 -2.47 3.42 1.41
C MET A 34 -2.13 4.65 2.25
N LEU A 35 -3.12 5.49 2.55
CA LEU A 35 -2.95 6.65 3.41
C LEU A 35 -3.98 6.66 4.52
N ASP A 36 -3.56 7.07 5.71
CA ASP A 36 -4.47 7.34 6.83
C ASP A 36 -5.26 8.63 6.60
N ASP A 37 -6.49 8.68 7.07
CA ASP A 37 -7.38 9.83 7.05
C ASP A 37 -8.26 9.91 8.31
N ALA A 38 -9.19 10.87 8.37
CA ALA A 38 -10.00 11.13 9.55
C ALA A 38 -10.91 9.95 9.97
N GLU A 39 -11.20 9.02 9.06
CA GLU A 39 -12.12 7.90 9.27
C GLU A 39 -11.41 6.55 9.35
N GLY A 40 -10.08 6.50 9.20
CA GLY A 40 -9.29 5.27 9.16
C GLY A 40 -8.18 5.37 8.14
N ALA A 41 -8.19 4.50 7.12
CA ALA A 41 -7.30 4.59 5.98
C ALA A 41 -8.01 4.29 4.65
N ALA A 42 -7.51 4.87 3.56
CA ALA A 42 -7.88 4.51 2.21
C ALA A 42 -6.74 3.72 1.56
N ARG A 43 -7.04 2.55 1.00
CA ARG A 43 -6.12 1.77 0.17
C ARG A 43 -6.65 1.73 -1.26
N TRP A 44 -5.75 1.84 -2.23
CA TRP A 44 -6.12 1.84 -3.64
C TRP A 44 -5.07 1.16 -4.51
N THR A 45 -5.50 0.74 -5.69
CA THR A 45 -4.66 0.20 -6.74
C THR A 45 -4.76 1.09 -7.97
N ASN A 46 -3.64 1.59 -8.46
CA ASN A 46 -3.58 2.33 -9.73
C ASN A 46 -3.92 1.40 -10.90
N ARG A 47 -4.41 1.95 -12.02
CA ARG A 47 -4.75 1.16 -13.22
C ARG A 47 -3.62 0.21 -13.61
N LYS A 48 -3.97 -1.05 -13.86
CA LYS A 48 -3.00 -2.08 -14.24
C LYS A 48 -2.48 -1.88 -15.67
N ASP A 49 -3.35 -1.37 -16.54
CA ASP A 49 -2.98 -0.97 -17.89
C ASP A 49 -2.15 0.32 -17.85
N ALA A 50 -0.91 0.22 -18.31
CA ALA A 50 0.05 1.32 -18.24
C ALA A 50 -0.32 2.50 -19.15
N GLU A 51 -0.91 2.24 -20.33
CA GLU A 51 -1.33 3.30 -21.24
C GLU A 51 -2.49 4.10 -20.64
N ARG A 52 -3.47 3.41 -20.05
CA ARG A 52 -4.61 4.04 -19.36
C ARG A 52 -4.17 4.79 -18.10
N TYR A 53 -3.23 4.23 -17.33
CA TYR A 53 -2.63 4.95 -16.20
C TYR A 53 -1.99 6.26 -16.69
N MET A 54 -1.09 6.18 -17.67
CA MET A 54 -0.39 7.36 -18.20
C MET A 54 -1.34 8.40 -18.81
N ALA A 55 -2.36 7.97 -19.56
CA ALA A 55 -3.37 8.86 -20.11
C ALA A 55 -4.14 9.60 -19.00
N SER A 56 -4.59 8.88 -17.96
CA SER A 56 -5.30 9.49 -16.84
C SER A 56 -4.45 10.54 -16.12
N ILE A 57 -3.18 10.23 -15.84
CA ILE A 57 -2.25 11.16 -15.22
C ILE A 57 -1.99 12.38 -16.11
N GLY A 58 -1.87 12.18 -17.44
CA GLY A 58 -1.73 13.26 -18.41
C GLY A 58 -2.90 14.25 -18.43
N GLU A 59 -4.09 13.79 -18.02
CA GLU A 59 -5.29 14.60 -17.84
C GLU A 59 -5.41 15.20 -16.42
N GLY A 60 -4.41 15.02 -15.55
CA GLY A 60 -4.41 15.52 -14.17
C GLY A 60 -5.33 14.75 -13.22
N ARG A 61 -5.76 13.54 -13.59
CA ARG A 61 -6.59 12.67 -12.76
C ARG A 61 -5.86 11.38 -12.42
N LEU A 62 -6.16 10.80 -11.27
CA LEU A 62 -5.74 9.45 -10.92
C LEU A 62 -6.96 8.54 -11.05
N ASP A 63 -7.05 7.86 -12.21
CA ASP A 63 -8.04 6.80 -12.39
C ASP A 63 -7.55 5.56 -11.62
N LEU A 64 -8.44 4.93 -10.85
CA LEU A 64 -8.11 3.81 -9.99
C LEU A 64 -8.65 2.52 -10.58
N GLU A 65 -7.89 1.43 -10.40
CA GLU A 65 -8.40 0.09 -10.66
C GLU A 65 -9.38 -0.31 -9.57
N GLU A 66 -8.96 -0.13 -8.31
CA GLU A 66 -9.68 -0.52 -7.11
C GLU A 66 -9.41 0.51 -6.00
N SER A 67 -10.38 0.69 -5.11
CA SER A 67 -10.24 1.48 -3.88
C SER A 67 -11.07 0.87 -2.77
N GLU A 68 -10.54 0.85 -1.55
CA GLU A 68 -11.23 0.38 -0.36
C GLU A 68 -10.97 1.30 0.83
N ARG A 69 -11.92 1.32 1.77
CA ARG A 69 -11.80 1.99 3.06
C ARG A 69 -11.50 0.93 4.10
N LEU A 70 -10.46 1.18 4.90
CA LEU A 70 -10.06 0.34 6.02
C LEU A 70 -10.50 1.02 7.30
N ASP A 71 -11.45 0.41 8.01
CA ASP A 71 -11.87 0.92 9.30
C ASP A 71 -10.86 0.54 10.41
N ALA A 72 -11.10 1.01 11.63
CA ALA A 72 -10.23 0.72 12.77
C ALA A 72 -10.10 -0.79 13.06
N GLN A 73 -11.16 -1.58 12.84
CA GLN A 73 -11.11 -3.02 13.07
C GLN A 73 -10.28 -3.73 11.99
N ASP A 74 -10.40 -3.32 10.73
CA ASP A 74 -9.60 -3.85 9.63
C ASP A 74 -8.11 -3.55 9.87
N ARG A 75 -7.78 -2.33 10.31
CA ARG A 75 -6.39 -1.94 10.65
C ARG A 75 -5.82 -2.79 11.79
N ILE A 76 -6.61 -3.06 12.83
CA ILE A 76 -6.20 -3.95 13.94
C ILE A 76 -5.98 -5.39 13.43
N ARG A 77 -6.91 -5.92 12.63
CA ARG A 77 -6.80 -7.27 12.06
C ARG A 77 -5.56 -7.40 11.18
N GLU A 78 -5.30 -6.42 10.32
CA GLU A 78 -4.11 -6.39 9.47
C GLU A 78 -2.82 -6.29 10.29
N ALA A 79 -2.78 -5.41 11.30
CA ALA A 79 -1.61 -5.27 12.18
C ALA A 79 -1.28 -6.57 12.92
N LEU A 80 -2.29 -7.30 13.41
CA LEU A 80 -2.09 -8.62 14.03
C LEU A 80 -1.52 -9.63 13.04
N MET A 81 -2.12 -9.72 11.84
CA MET A 81 -1.69 -10.66 10.80
C MET A 81 -0.27 -10.37 10.29
N LEU A 82 0.08 -9.11 10.09
CA LEU A 82 1.40 -8.68 9.62
C LEU A 82 2.45 -8.71 10.74
N GLY A 83 2.06 -8.42 11.97
CA GLY A 83 2.93 -8.54 13.15
C GLY A 83 3.41 -9.97 13.37
N LEU A 84 2.51 -10.96 13.27
CA LEU A 84 2.87 -12.39 13.32
C LEU A 84 3.82 -12.83 12.20
N ARG A 85 3.88 -12.07 11.10
CA ARG A 85 4.77 -12.34 9.96
C ARG A 85 6.18 -11.76 10.17
N THR A 86 6.34 -10.81 11.08
CA THR A 86 7.58 -10.04 11.30
C THR A 86 8.25 -10.31 12.65
N SER A 87 7.66 -11.19 13.47
CA SER A 87 8.22 -11.68 14.75
C SER A 87 9.27 -12.77 14.57
#